data_AF-A0A7Y5KCT2-F1
#
_entry.id   AF-A0A7Y5KCT2-F1
#
_cell.length_a   1.000
_cell.length_b   1.000
_cell.length_c   1.000
_cell.angle_alpha   90.00
_cell.angle_beta   90.00
_cell.angle_gamma   90.00
#
_symmetry.space_group_name_H-M   'P 1'
#
loop_
_entity.id
_entity.type
_entity.pdbx_description
1 polymer ?
#
loop_
_entity_poly.entity_id
_entity_poly.type
_entity_poly.pdbx_seq_one_letter_code
_entity_poly.pdbx_strand_id
1 'polypeptide(L)'
;MSRKSTSKASKTDWARLEKMTDEDIDFSEIPEVTAEQLSRATLRYGGKPVPKSKIRVNLLLDAEILAYFKTQSRPIGKSYQTLINETLKASINSRNLETVLRRVIREELQTTQA
;
A
#
# COMPACT_ATOMS: atom_id res chain seq x y z
N MET A 1 12.29 -20.25 28.04
CA MET A 1 12.14 -21.12 26.85
C MET A 1 10.99 -20.61 26.00
N SER A 2 11.27 -19.88 24.91
CA SER A 2 10.24 -19.26 24.05
C SER A 2 9.73 -20.29 23.05
N ARG A 3 8.43 -20.66 23.10
CA ARG A 3 7.81 -21.49 22.05
C ARG A 3 7.77 -20.68 20.74
N LYS A 4 8.14 -21.32 19.64
CA LYS A 4 8.01 -20.73 18.30
C LYS A 4 6.52 -20.58 17.97
N SER A 5 6.09 -19.36 17.63
CA SER A 5 4.68 -19.00 17.42
C SER A 5 4.08 -19.56 16.12
N THR A 6 4.89 -20.13 15.24
CA THR A 6 4.44 -20.62 13.93
C THR A 6 5.15 -21.93 13.57
N SER A 7 4.39 -22.84 12.95
CA SER A 7 4.87 -24.11 12.40
C SER A 7 5.62 -23.85 11.09
N LYS A 8 6.73 -24.55 10.86
CA LYS A 8 7.46 -24.53 9.57
C LYS A 8 6.76 -25.31 8.46
N ALA A 9 5.97 -26.31 8.83
CA ALA A 9 5.19 -27.08 7.88
C ALA A 9 3.87 -26.35 7.63
N SER A 10 3.64 -25.94 6.38
CA SER A 10 2.34 -25.48 5.92
C SER A 10 1.35 -26.64 6.02
N LYS A 11 0.18 -26.40 6.61
CA LYS A 11 -0.94 -27.37 6.63
C LYS A 11 -1.89 -27.17 5.45
N THR A 12 -1.52 -26.31 4.50
CA THR A 12 -2.33 -26.00 3.33
C THR A 12 -2.29 -27.15 2.33
N ASP A 13 -3.45 -27.58 1.85
CA ASP A 13 -3.58 -28.57 0.79
C ASP A 13 -3.37 -27.91 -0.59
N TRP A 14 -2.12 -27.90 -1.03
CA TRP A 14 -1.71 -27.27 -2.29
C TRP A 14 -2.29 -27.94 -3.54
N ALA A 15 -2.43 -29.27 -3.51
CA ALA A 15 -2.97 -30.02 -4.64
C ALA A 15 -4.47 -29.76 -4.87
N ARG A 16 -5.20 -29.45 -3.79
CA ARG A 16 -6.58 -28.95 -3.88
C ARG A 16 -6.62 -27.56 -4.52
N LEU A 17 -5.81 -26.62 -4.04
CA LEU A 17 -5.82 -25.24 -4.52
C LEU A 17 -5.43 -25.13 -6.00
N GLU A 18 -4.48 -25.95 -6.47
CA GLU A 18 -4.05 -25.96 -7.87
C GLU A 18 -5.14 -26.41 -8.85
N LYS A 19 -6.11 -27.20 -8.38
CA LYS A 19 -7.24 -27.71 -9.18
C LYS A 19 -8.52 -26.89 -9.00
N MET A 20 -8.55 -25.98 -8.04
CA MET A 20 -9.72 -25.20 -7.69
C MET A 20 -9.93 -24.11 -8.73
N THR A 21 -11.16 -23.96 -9.24
CA THR A 21 -11.50 -22.86 -10.16
C THR A 21 -11.99 -21.64 -9.37
N ASP A 22 -12.05 -20.48 -10.03
CA ASP A 22 -12.51 -19.25 -9.38
C ASP A 22 -13.95 -19.36 -8.88
N GLU A 23 -14.80 -20.17 -9.55
CA GLU A 23 -16.19 -20.42 -9.15
C GLU A 23 -16.32 -21.23 -7.86
N ASP A 24 -15.30 -22.03 -7.51
CA ASP A 24 -15.28 -22.83 -6.29
C ASP A 24 -14.87 -22.00 -5.04
N ILE A 25 -14.49 -20.73 -5.23
CA ILE A 25 -14.10 -19.84 -4.14
C ILE A 25 -15.36 -19.37 -3.39
N ASP A 26 -15.44 -19.71 -2.11
CA ASP A 26 -16.51 -19.25 -1.23
C ASP A 26 -16.25 -17.82 -0.73
N PHE A 27 -17.08 -16.86 -1.16
CA PHE A 27 -17.06 -15.47 -0.73
C PHE A 27 -18.15 -15.14 0.30
N SER A 28 -18.86 -16.13 0.86
CA SER A 28 -19.98 -15.91 1.79
C SER A 28 -19.60 -15.08 3.01
N GLU A 29 -18.35 -15.20 3.50
CA GLU A 29 -17.82 -14.42 4.63
C GLU A 29 -17.27 -13.05 4.23
N ILE A 30 -17.06 -12.80 2.94
CA ILE A 30 -16.44 -11.58 2.41
C ILE A 30 -17.35 -11.00 1.33
N PRO A 31 -18.54 -10.49 1.71
CA PRO A 31 -19.46 -9.90 0.75
C PRO A 31 -18.80 -8.69 0.06
N GLU A 32 -19.17 -8.45 -1.20
CA GLU A 32 -18.68 -7.31 -1.95
C GLU A 32 -19.03 -5.99 -1.24
N VAL A 33 -18.06 -5.06 -1.23
CA VAL A 33 -18.25 -3.75 -0.63
C VAL A 33 -19.24 -2.95 -1.47
N THR A 34 -20.40 -2.62 -0.89
CA THR A 34 -21.40 -1.82 -1.60
C THR A 34 -20.93 -0.36 -1.78
N ALA A 35 -21.42 0.33 -2.81
CA ALA A 35 -21.09 1.73 -3.05
C ALA A 35 -21.46 2.63 -1.85
N GLU A 36 -22.56 2.32 -1.16
CA GLU A 36 -22.96 3.00 0.06
C GLU A 36 -21.97 2.80 1.20
N GLN A 37 -21.47 1.59 1.41
CA GLN A 37 -20.42 1.30 2.40
C GLN A 37 -19.13 2.03 2.05
N LEU A 38 -18.72 2.03 0.78
CA LEU A 38 -17.52 2.70 0.32
C LEU A 38 -17.61 4.22 0.50
N SER A 39 -18.79 4.81 0.28
CA SER A 39 -19.01 6.25 0.50
C SER A 39 -18.68 6.68 1.94
N ARG A 40 -18.96 5.81 2.91
CA ARG A 40 -18.72 6.00 4.35
C ARG A 40 -17.28 5.70 4.78
N ALA A 41 -16.46 5.14 3.88
CA ALA A 41 -15.08 4.82 4.20
C ALA A 41 -14.31 6.07 4.63
N THR A 42 -13.58 5.97 5.74
CA THR A 42 -12.78 7.06 6.29
C THR A 42 -11.30 6.69 6.22
N LEU A 43 -10.48 7.58 5.67
CA LEU A 43 -9.03 7.37 5.65
C LEU A 43 -8.50 7.42 7.08
N ARG A 44 -7.69 6.44 7.47
CA ARG A 44 -7.05 6.40 8.80
C ARG A 44 -5.55 6.26 8.67
N TYR A 45 -4.80 7.05 9.44
CA TYR A 45 -3.36 6.91 9.61
C TYR A 45 -3.05 6.66 11.08
N GLY A 46 -2.31 5.58 11.40
CA GLY A 46 -2.02 5.19 12.78
C GLY A 46 -3.28 4.95 13.63
N GLY A 47 -4.36 4.42 13.02
CA GLY A 47 -5.65 4.20 13.68
C GLY A 47 -6.51 5.46 13.87
N LYS A 48 -6.01 6.65 13.55
CA LYS A 48 -6.75 7.91 13.70
C LYS A 48 -7.38 8.35 12.37
N PRO A 49 -8.65 8.81 12.36
CA PRO A 49 -9.28 9.31 11.15
C PRO A 49 -8.59 10.58 10.65
N VAL A 50 -8.43 10.67 9.32
CA VAL A 50 -7.83 11.81 8.63
C VAL A 50 -8.83 12.37 7.63
N PRO A 51 -9.01 13.71 7.56
CA PRO A 51 -9.90 14.32 6.58
C PRO A 51 -9.53 13.95 5.14
N LYS A 52 -10.52 13.77 4.28
CA LYS A 52 -10.31 13.52 2.84
C LYS A 52 -9.85 14.77 2.07
N SER A 53 -9.97 15.96 2.68
CA SER A 53 -9.64 17.25 2.06
C SER A 53 -8.15 17.58 2.14
N LYS A 54 -7.70 18.47 1.24
CA LYS A 54 -6.35 19.04 1.31
C LYS A 54 -6.25 19.99 2.50
N ILE A 55 -5.19 19.84 3.30
CA ILE A 55 -4.92 20.71 4.45
C ILE A 55 -3.88 21.76 4.03
N ARG A 56 -4.12 23.04 4.37
CA ARG A 56 -3.11 24.08 4.21
C ARG A 56 -2.11 23.97 5.36
N VAL A 57 -0.83 23.85 5.03
CA VAL A 57 0.27 23.79 5.98
C VAL A 57 1.27 24.89 5.65
N ASN A 58 1.89 25.48 6.68
CA ASN A 58 3.05 26.32 6.51
C ASN A 58 4.30 25.43 6.69
N LEU A 59 5.03 25.21 5.61
CA LEU A 59 6.18 24.31 5.56
C LEU A 59 7.36 25.04 4.89
N LEU A 60 8.53 24.96 5.51
CA LEU A 60 9.78 25.42 4.91
C LEU A 60 10.26 24.39 3.89
N LEU A 61 10.54 24.84 2.68
CA LEU A 61 11.11 24.05 1.59
C LEU A 61 12.33 24.79 1.05
N ASP A 62 13.34 24.03 0.62
CA ASP A 62 14.52 24.61 -0.01
C ASP A 62 14.14 25.33 -1.31
N ALA A 63 14.84 26.42 -1.59
CA ALA A 63 14.60 27.24 -2.77
C ALA A 63 14.76 26.43 -4.08
N GLU A 64 15.72 25.51 -4.11
CA GLU A 64 15.97 24.62 -5.25
C GLU A 64 14.78 23.71 -5.54
N ILE A 65 14.20 23.08 -4.51
CA ILE A 65 13.03 22.20 -4.64
C ILE A 65 11.86 22.98 -5.21
N LEU A 66 11.62 24.18 -4.69
CA LEU A 66 10.52 25.02 -5.15
C LEU A 66 10.74 25.51 -6.59
N ALA A 67 11.98 25.82 -6.97
CA ALA A 67 12.34 26.17 -8.34
C ALA A 67 12.10 25.01 -9.30
N TYR A 68 12.57 23.80 -8.95
CA TYR A 68 12.39 22.58 -9.75
C TYR A 68 10.90 22.27 -10.02
N PHE A 69 10.06 22.28 -8.98
CA PHE A 69 8.63 21.98 -9.21
C PHE A 69 7.89 23.08 -9.98
N LYS A 70 8.33 24.34 -9.89
CA LYS A 70 7.76 25.43 -10.69
C LYS A 70 8.15 25.35 -12.17
N THR A 71 9.36 24.90 -12.50
CA THR A 71 9.75 24.71 -13.91
C THR A 71 8.99 23.54 -14.51
N GLN A 72 8.85 22.44 -13.77
CA GLN A 72 8.13 21.25 -14.22
C GLN A 72 6.61 21.46 -14.36
N SER A 73 6.02 22.35 -13.57
CA SER A 73 4.58 22.58 -13.59
C SER A 73 4.10 23.36 -14.81
N ARG A 74 4.93 24.25 -15.37
CA ARG A 74 4.60 25.08 -16.54
C ARG A 74 4.21 24.29 -17.79
N PRO A 75 4.99 23.30 -18.27
CA PRO A 75 4.64 22.54 -19.47
C PRO A 75 3.42 21.63 -19.26
N ILE A 76 3.15 21.19 -18.02
CA ILE A 76 2.11 20.20 -17.70
C ILE A 76 0.76 20.87 -17.39
N GLY A 77 0.74 22.19 -17.14
CA GLY A 77 -0.49 22.92 -16.76
C GLY A 77 -1.02 22.57 -15.36
N LYS A 78 -0.25 21.84 -14.55
CA LYS A 78 -0.57 21.53 -13.15
C LYS A 78 0.00 22.60 -12.22
N SER A 79 -0.53 22.73 -11.00
CA SER A 79 0.10 23.53 -9.95
C SER A 79 1.34 22.81 -9.38
N TYR A 80 2.41 23.54 -9.12
CA TYR A 80 3.62 23.00 -8.47
C TYR A 80 3.30 22.34 -7.11
N GLN A 81 2.29 22.84 -6.38
CA GLN A 81 1.84 22.23 -5.12
C GLN A 81 1.24 20.83 -5.34
N THR A 82 0.54 20.63 -6.46
CA THR A 82 -0.01 19.31 -6.82
C THR A 82 1.13 18.34 -7.11
N LEU A 83 2.17 18.77 -7.85
CA LEU A 83 3.33 17.94 -8.14
C LEU A 83 4.09 17.56 -6.86
N ILE A 84 4.35 18.52 -5.97
CA ILE A 84 4.98 18.26 -4.67
C ILE A 84 4.19 17.18 -3.91
N ASN A 85 2.86 17.33 -3.83
CA ASN A 85 2.01 16.36 -3.14
C ASN A 85 2.00 14.98 -3.81
N GLU A 86 2.00 14.92 -5.15
CA GLU A 86 2.13 13.65 -5.91
C GLU A 86 3.47 12.96 -5.61
N THR A 87 4.57 13.70 -5.59
CA THR A 87 5.91 13.17 -5.26
C THR A 87 5.97 12.65 -3.82
N LEU A 88 5.44 13.39 -2.85
CA LEU A 88 5.38 12.94 -1.45
C LEU A 88 4.58 11.64 -1.32
N LYS A 89 3.44 11.51 -2.02
CA LYS A 89 2.66 10.27 -2.04
C LYS A 89 3.46 9.11 -2.64
N ALA A 90 4.17 9.32 -3.74
CA ALA A 90 5.00 8.29 -4.35
C ALA A 90 6.13 7.82 -3.43
N SER A 91 6.75 8.75 -2.68
CA SER A 91 7.77 8.41 -1.66
C SER A 91 7.20 7.54 -0.54
N ILE A 92 6.00 7.83 -0.06
CA ILE A 92 5.33 7.01 0.96
C ILE A 92 5.08 5.59 0.44
N ASN A 93 4.60 5.45 -0.80
CA ASN A 93 4.26 4.15 -1.39
C ASN A 93 5.51 3.31 -1.70
N SER A 94 6.58 3.92 -2.22
CA SER A 94 7.82 3.21 -2.57
C SER A 94 8.51 2.59 -1.36
N ARG A 95 8.48 3.26 -0.20
CA ARG A 95 9.07 2.75 1.05
C ARG A 95 8.41 1.47 1.56
N ASN A 96 7.13 1.26 1.23
CA ASN A 96 6.41 0.03 1.59
C ASN A 96 6.78 -1.14 0.67
N LEU A 97 6.99 -0.88 -0.63
CA LEU A 97 7.28 -1.92 -1.61
C LEU A 97 8.61 -2.63 -1.34
N GLU A 98 9.65 -1.89 -0.98
CA GLU A 98 10.96 -2.48 -0.66
C GLU A 98 10.87 -3.47 0.51
N THR A 99 10.12 -3.12 1.55
CA THR A 99 9.95 -3.97 2.73
C THR A 99 9.16 -5.23 2.38
N VAL A 100 8.11 -5.08 1.55
CA VAL A 100 7.31 -6.21 1.05
C VAL A 100 8.17 -7.13 0.19
N LEU A 101 8.94 -6.59 -0.76
CA LEU A 101 9.81 -7.38 -1.63
C LEU A 101 10.87 -8.13 -0.83
N ARG A 102 11.54 -7.49 0.14
CA ARG A 102 12.51 -8.17 1.02
C ARG A 102 11.87 -9.30 1.81
N ARG A 103 10.62 -9.13 2.26
CA ARG A 103 9.88 -10.17 2.96
C ARG A 103 9.59 -11.36 2.03
N VAL A 104 9.00 -11.09 0.86
CA VAL A 104 8.64 -12.13 -0.12
C VAL A 104 9.88 -12.91 -0.56
N ILE A 105 10.96 -12.23 -0.95
CA ILE A 105 12.22 -12.88 -1.34
C ILE A 105 12.75 -13.79 -0.23
N ARG A 106 12.64 -13.38 1.04
CA ARG A 106 13.07 -14.21 2.17
C ARG A 106 12.19 -15.44 2.35
N GLU A 107 10.88 -15.30 2.18
CA GLU A 107 9.92 -16.40 2.25
C GLU A 107 10.18 -17.42 1.11
N GLU A 108 10.42 -16.95 -0.12
CA GLU A 108 10.74 -17.80 -1.26
C GLU A 108 12.10 -18.51 -1.09
N LEU A 109 13.16 -17.80 -0.69
CA LEU A 109 14.48 -18.39 -0.47
C LEU A 109 14.48 -19.45 0.64
N GLN A 110 13.67 -19.27 1.69
CA GLN A 110 13.52 -20.27 2.76
C GLN A 110 12.74 -21.51 2.31
N THR A 111 11.84 -21.34 1.35
CA THR A 111 11.04 -22.43 0.78
C THR A 111 11.85 -23.27 -0.20
N THR A 112 12.79 -22.67 -0.95
CA THR A 112 13.67 -23.39 -1.88
C THR A 112 14.81 -24.17 -1.21
N GLN A 113 15.19 -23.82 0.03
CA GLN A 113 16.29 -24.48 0.76
C GLN A 113 15.82 -25.60 1.71
N ALA A 114 14.52 -25.92 1.73
CA ALA A 114 13.91 -26.99 2.53
C ALA A 114 13.41 -28.12 1.62
#